data_AF-A0A2V7T5X2-F1
#
_entry.id   AF-A0A2V7T5X2-F1
#
_cell.length_a   1.000
_cell.length_b   1.000
_cell.length_c   1.000
_cell.angle_alpha   90.00
_cell.angle_beta   90.00
_cell.angle_gamma   90.00
#
_symmetry.space_group_name_H-M   'P 1'
#
loop_
_entity.id
_entity.type
_entity.pdbx_description
1 polymer ?
#
loop_
_entity_poly.entity_id
_entity_poly.type
_entity_poly.pdbx_seq_one_letter_code
_entity_poly.pdbx_strand_id
1 'polypeptide(L)'
;DGARFTDGQAARFDDIILATGFGAALGPLGNLIQVDTKGFARRRDRVVSLDQPGLYFVGHNYDATGGLYNISRDALLAARLIEADLHRR
;
A
#
# COMPACT_ATOMS: atom_id res chain seq x y z
N ASP A 1 -8.34 15.35 -28.70
CA ASP A 1 -7.69 16.50 -28.04
C ASP A 1 -8.23 16.79 -26.63
N GLY A 2 -8.89 15.84 -25.94
CA GLY A 2 -9.44 16.07 -24.61
C GLY A 2 -10.48 15.01 -24.24
N ALA A 3 -11.54 15.37 -23.49
CA ALA A 3 -12.54 14.43 -23.00
C ALA A 3 -13.93 14.71 -23.60
N ARG A 4 -14.73 13.64 -23.75
CA ARG A 4 -16.17 13.73 -24.00
C ARG A 4 -16.90 13.33 -22.72
N PHE A 5 -17.80 14.20 -22.27
CA PHE A 5 -18.59 13.99 -21.06
C PHE A 5 -19.86 13.20 -21.38
N THR A 6 -20.49 12.68 -20.32
CA THR A 6 -21.69 11.82 -20.43
C THR A 6 -22.92 12.55 -20.97
N ASP A 7 -22.93 13.87 -20.93
CA ASP A 7 -23.96 14.72 -21.53
C ASP A 7 -23.74 15.00 -23.03
N GLY A 8 -22.70 14.43 -23.62
CA GLY A 8 -22.35 14.58 -25.03
C GLY A 8 -21.45 15.78 -25.34
N GLN A 9 -21.17 16.65 -24.36
CA GLN A 9 -20.23 17.76 -24.56
C GLN A 9 -18.79 17.26 -24.69
N ALA A 10 -17.97 18.00 -25.43
CA ALA A 10 -16.55 17.71 -25.57
C ALA A 10 -15.72 18.94 -25.19
N ALA A 11 -14.65 18.71 -24.45
CA ALA A 11 -13.66 19.74 -24.10
C ALA A 11 -12.26 19.31 -24.54
N ARG A 12 -11.40 20.29 -24.82
CA ARG A 12 -9.99 20.07 -25.12
C ARG A 12 -9.14 20.17 -23.85
N PHE A 13 -8.11 19.35 -23.75
CA PHE A 13 -7.11 19.35 -22.68
C PHE A 13 -5.72 19.17 -23.29
N ASP A 14 -4.77 20.01 -22.88
CA ASP A 14 -3.37 19.88 -23.31
C ASP A 14 -2.70 18.69 -22.59
N ASP A 15 -3.00 18.54 -21.30
CA ASP A 15 -2.49 17.47 -20.45
C ASP A 15 -3.61 16.85 -19.60
N ILE A 16 -3.49 15.55 -19.33
CA ILE A 16 -4.38 14.81 -18.43
C ILE A 16 -3.53 14.10 -17.38
N ILE A 17 -3.69 14.51 -16.11
CA ILE A 17 -3.04 13.86 -14.97
C ILE A 17 -4.05 12.93 -14.30
N LEU A 18 -3.79 11.62 -14.37
CA LEU A 18 -4.61 10.62 -13.69
C LEU A 18 -4.22 10.52 -12.22
N ALA A 19 -4.91 11.29 -11.37
CA ALA A 19 -4.79 11.22 -9.91
C ALA A 19 -5.69 10.12 -9.30
N THR A 20 -5.75 8.94 -9.94
CA THR A 20 -6.67 7.84 -9.56
C THR A 20 -6.14 6.97 -8.42
N GLY A 21 -5.04 7.36 -7.78
CA GLY A 21 -4.34 6.58 -6.76
C GLY A 21 -3.51 5.44 -7.35
N PHE A 22 -3.02 4.56 -6.47
CA PHE A 22 -2.16 3.44 -6.80
C PHE A 22 -2.64 2.16 -6.10
N GLY A 23 -2.52 1.02 -6.77
CA GLY A 23 -2.63 -0.29 -6.13
C GLY A 23 -1.30 -0.70 -5.49
N ALA A 24 -1.35 -1.44 -4.38
CA ALA A 24 -0.14 -1.98 -3.78
C ALA A 24 0.47 -3.08 -4.66
N ALA A 25 1.79 -3.04 -4.86
CA ALA A 25 2.53 -3.99 -5.70
C ALA A 25 2.72 -5.36 -5.01
N LEU A 26 1.63 -6.02 -4.66
CA LEU A 26 1.62 -7.27 -3.89
C LEU A 26 1.38 -8.53 -4.74
N GLY A 27 1.20 -8.36 -6.06
CA GLY A 27 0.98 -9.46 -7.01
C GLY A 27 1.94 -10.65 -6.86
N PRO A 28 3.27 -10.43 -6.66
CA PRO A 28 4.21 -11.54 -6.48
C PRO A 28 3.94 -12.45 -5.27
N LEU A 29 3.20 -11.98 -4.27
CA LEU A 29 2.86 -12.79 -3.09
C LEU A 29 1.67 -13.73 -3.34
N GLY A 30 0.87 -13.49 -4.38
CA GLY A 30 -0.26 -14.32 -4.77
C GLY A 30 -1.17 -14.69 -3.58
N ASN A 31 -1.48 -15.98 -3.46
CA ASN A 31 -2.39 -16.50 -2.44
C ASN A 31 -1.73 -16.67 -1.05
N LEU A 32 -0.48 -16.25 -0.87
CA LEU A 32 0.17 -16.29 0.45
C LEU A 32 -0.45 -15.28 1.43
N ILE A 33 -1.14 -14.26 0.92
CA ILE A 33 -1.72 -13.18 1.71
C ILE A 33 -3.12 -12.83 1.22
N GLN A 34 -3.93 -12.25 2.12
CA GLN A 34 -5.17 -11.59 1.79
C GLN A 34 -4.96 -10.08 1.68
N VAL A 35 -5.65 -9.47 0.72
CA VAL A 35 -5.71 -8.02 0.56
C VAL A 35 -7.10 -7.48 0.90
N ASP A 36 -7.18 -6.24 1.37
CA ASP A 36 -8.43 -5.52 1.58
C ASP A 36 -9.04 -5.06 0.24
N THR A 37 -10.21 -4.41 0.32
CA THR A 37 -10.92 -3.90 -0.86
C THR A 37 -10.15 -2.82 -1.64
N LYS A 38 -9.10 -2.26 -1.06
CA LYS A 38 -8.20 -1.28 -1.68
C LYS A 38 -6.92 -1.93 -2.20
N GLY A 39 -6.77 -3.24 -2.07
CA GLY A 39 -5.61 -4.00 -2.53
C GLY A 39 -4.41 -3.99 -1.57
N PHE A 40 -4.59 -3.56 -0.32
CA PHE A 40 -3.52 -3.59 0.69
C PHE A 40 -3.51 -4.90 1.46
N ALA A 41 -2.32 -5.41 1.77
CA ALA A 41 -2.20 -6.55 2.68
C ALA A 41 -2.89 -6.27 4.02
N ARG A 42 -3.65 -7.26 4.47
CA ARG A 42 -4.26 -7.26 5.81
C ARG A 42 -3.17 -7.42 6.87
N ARG A 43 -3.18 -6.54 7.86
CA ARG A 43 -2.08 -6.40 8.82
C ARG A 43 -2.57 -6.18 10.25
N ARG A 44 -1.78 -6.65 11.21
CA ARG A 44 -1.84 -6.21 12.62
C ARG A 44 -0.59 -5.41 12.97
N ASP A 45 -0.67 -4.66 14.06
CA ASP A 45 0.46 -3.87 14.58
C ASP A 45 1.15 -3.05 13.47
N ARG A 46 0.32 -2.56 12.53
CA ARG A 46 0.69 -1.74 11.37
C ARG A 46 1.54 -2.42 10.27
N VAL A 47 2.41 -3.36 10.61
CA VAL A 47 3.40 -3.94 9.68
C VAL A 47 3.33 -5.46 9.54
N VAL A 48 2.74 -6.18 10.49
CA VAL A 48 2.78 -7.65 10.49
C VAL A 48 1.66 -8.22 9.65
N SER A 49 1.96 -9.12 8.73
CA SER A 49 0.95 -9.86 7.99
C SER A 49 0.00 -10.59 8.93
N LEU A 50 -1.30 -10.57 8.63
CA LEU A 50 -2.28 -11.41 9.33
C LEU A 50 -2.24 -12.88 8.87
N ASP A 51 -1.68 -13.15 7.69
CA ASP A 51 -1.68 -14.48 7.07
C ASP A 51 -0.35 -15.22 7.30
N GLN A 52 0.76 -14.48 7.39
CA GLN A 52 2.11 -15.04 7.46
C GLN A 52 2.89 -14.43 8.65
N PRO A 53 3.04 -15.13 9.80
CA PRO A 53 3.67 -14.56 10.99
C PRO A 53 5.10 -14.03 10.82
N GLY A 54 5.85 -14.54 9.84
CA GLY A 54 7.20 -14.08 9.50
C GLY A 54 7.28 -13.02 8.39
N LEU A 55 6.14 -12.51 7.92
CA LEU A 55 6.06 -11.54 6.82
C LEU A 55 5.67 -10.15 7.34
N TYR A 56 6.45 -9.15 6.94
CA TYR A 56 6.29 -7.76 7.33
C TYR A 56 6.18 -6.85 6.11
N PHE A 57 5.28 -5.88 6.17
CA PHE A 57 5.05 -4.88 5.11
C PHE A 57 5.49 -3.50 5.59
N VAL A 58 6.40 -2.88 4.86
CA VAL A 58 6.97 -1.57 5.18
C VAL A 58 6.67 -0.59 4.06
N GLY A 59 6.20 0.62 4.39
CA GLY A 59 5.88 1.64 3.38
C GLY A 59 4.52 1.45 2.69
N HIS A 60 3.72 0.50 3.15
CA HIS A 60 2.36 0.23 2.63
C HIS A 60 1.25 0.99 3.38
N ASN A 61 1.61 2.09 4.06
CA ASN A 61 0.68 3.00 4.72
C ASN A 61 0.64 4.31 3.94
N TYR A 62 -0.31 4.43 3.01
CA TYR A 62 -0.52 5.63 2.21
C TYR A 62 -1.69 6.44 2.78
N ASP A 63 -1.41 7.20 3.82
CA ASP A 63 -2.31 8.21 4.36
C ASP A 63 -1.76 9.62 4.11
N ALA A 64 -2.50 10.63 4.59
CA ALA A 64 -2.14 12.03 4.41
C ALA A 64 -0.84 12.45 5.13
N THR A 65 -0.23 11.60 5.97
CA THR A 65 1.03 11.93 6.66
C THR A 65 2.26 11.80 5.76
N GLY A 66 2.12 11.13 4.61
CA GLY A 66 3.15 11.05 3.57
C GLY A 66 4.02 9.80 3.63
N GLY A 67 4.37 9.27 2.45
CA GLY A 67 5.06 7.99 2.31
C GLY A 67 6.44 7.93 2.98
N LEU A 68 7.23 9.01 2.90
CA LEU A 68 8.56 9.06 3.54
C LEU A 68 8.49 9.01 5.07
N TYR A 69 7.51 9.71 5.65
CA TYR A 69 7.28 9.64 7.08
C TYR A 69 6.84 8.24 7.49
N ASN A 70 5.85 7.66 6.79
CA ASN A 70 5.34 6.34 7.10
C ASN A 70 6.38 5.24 6.96
N ILE A 71 7.18 5.23 5.89
CA ILE A 71 8.20 4.19 5.67
C ILE A 71 9.29 4.22 6.75
N SER A 72 9.74 5.41 7.17
CA SER A 72 10.75 5.52 8.24
C SER A 72 10.26 4.91 9.56
N ARG A 73 8.99 5.12 9.90
CA ARG A 73 8.37 4.55 11.10
C ARG A 73 8.12 3.05 10.96
N ASP A 74 7.61 2.63 9.81
CA ASP A 74 7.30 1.22 9.54
C ASP A 74 8.57 0.36 9.59
N ALA A 75 9.67 0.86 9.03
CA ALA A 75 10.96 0.14 9.02
C ALA A 75 11.48 -0.12 10.44
N LEU A 76 11.46 0.90 11.32
CA LEU A 76 11.90 0.76 12.71
C LEU A 76 11.00 -0.20 13.49
N LEU A 77 9.69 -0.16 13.24
CA LEU A 77 8.74 -1.06 13.89
C LEU A 77 8.95 -2.52 13.45
N ALA A 78 9.08 -2.75 12.14
CA ALA A 78 9.34 -4.08 11.60
C ALA A 78 10.65 -4.66 12.15
N ALA A 79 11.72 -3.87 12.18
CA ALA A 79 13.02 -4.31 12.73
C ALA A 79 12.92 -4.78 14.19
N ARG A 80 12.24 -4.01 15.06
CA ARG A 80 12.06 -4.37 16.47
C ARG A 80 11.24 -5.65 16.65
N LEU A 81 10.21 -5.84 15.82
CA LEU A 81 9.36 -7.04 15.90
C LEU A 81 10.10 -8.28 15.40
N ILE A 82 10.87 -8.15 14.33
CA ILE A 82 11.74 -9.22 13.82
C ILE A 82 12.78 -9.61 14.87
N GLU A 83 13.45 -8.64 15.48
CA GLU A 83 14.41 -8.90 16.57
C GLU A 83 13.76 -9.65 17.73
N ALA A 84 12.58 -9.22 18.18
CA ALA A 84 11.86 -9.87 19.25
C ALA A 84 11.40 -11.29 18.89
N ASP A 85 11.01 -11.53 17.63
CA ASP A 85 10.67 -12.86 17.13
C ASP A 85 11.88 -13.80 17.09
N LEU A 86 13.04 -13.30 16.68
CA LEU A 86 14.28 -14.09 16.63
C LEU A 86 14.74 -14.54 18.02
N HIS A 87 14.57 -13.70 19.05
CA HIS A 87 14.90 -14.05 20.44
C HIS A 87 13.90 -15.01 21.09
N ARG A 88 12.71 -15.20 20.49
CA ARG A 88 11.69 -16.14 20.98
C ARG A 88 11.82 -17.56 20.39
N ARG A 89 12.67 -17.74 19.38
CA ARG A 89 12.93 -19.02 18.71
C ARG A 89 14.14 -19.72 19.32
#